data_AF-A0A1R4HT28-F1
#
_entry.id   AF-A0A1R4HT28-F1
#
_cell.length_a   1.000
_cell.length_b   1.000
_cell.length_c   1.000
_cell.angle_alpha   90.00
_cell.angle_beta   90.00
_cell.angle_gamma   90.00
#
_symmetry.space_group_name_H-M   'P 1'
#
loop_
_entity.id
_entity.type
_entity.pdbx_description
1 polymer ?
#
loop_
_entity_poly.entity_id
_entity_poly.type
_entity_poly.pdbx_seq_one_letter_code
_entity_poly.pdbx_strand_id
1 'polypeptide(L)'
;MSYTEAKEHTQGRLNALFADPYRAFENNTDERQLHVRVMLYMLLARPMSRGDMTLRVIHGWENGSCEPGDLQHADYVLNTLDDVKRAVRDFDQASKQNAPLPSEDPAILAMPLANVIADAKAEGQEVTDDIPKMPARWPALEGGLALYTLFKMYHRLVYGEDDVYRCSQCQTALGPREIHEFHLEESEFALLVPLVGQPKEAPSLLVLHESQLKPIEKLLEESLSLLNDF
;
A
#
# COMPACT_ATOMS: atom_id res chain seq x y z
N MET A 1 7.69 -22.19 -15.60
CA MET A 1 7.52 -22.38 -14.15
C MET A 1 6.38 -21.47 -13.72
N SER A 2 5.44 -21.96 -12.91
CA SER A 2 4.28 -21.17 -12.48
C SER A 2 4.75 -20.06 -11.53
N TYR A 3 4.53 -18.81 -11.90
CA TYR A 3 4.84 -17.65 -11.07
C TYR A 3 4.06 -17.72 -9.75
N THR A 4 4.70 -18.20 -8.67
CA THR A 4 4.09 -18.41 -7.34
C THR A 4 4.27 -17.22 -6.39
N GLU A 5 4.80 -16.11 -6.89
CA GLU A 5 5.22 -14.99 -6.06
C GLU A 5 4.08 -14.13 -5.54
N ALA A 6 2.93 -14.10 -6.23
CA ALA A 6 1.77 -13.35 -5.78
C ALA A 6 0.47 -14.17 -5.90
N LYS A 7 -0.45 -13.95 -4.95
CA LYS A 7 -1.78 -14.56 -4.94
C LYS A 7 -2.83 -13.50 -4.60
N GLU A 8 -3.83 -13.34 -5.46
CA GLU A 8 -5.00 -12.49 -5.22
C GLU A 8 -6.09 -13.28 -4.49
N HIS A 9 -6.91 -12.58 -3.71
CA HIS A 9 -8.02 -13.14 -2.91
C HIS A 9 -7.62 -14.27 -1.94
N THR A 10 -6.48 -14.10 -1.26
CA THR A 10 -5.99 -15.08 -0.28
C THR A 10 -6.57 -14.88 1.11
N GLN A 11 -6.63 -15.97 1.88
CA GLN A 11 -6.92 -15.90 3.31
C GLN A 11 -5.82 -15.11 4.01
N GLY A 12 -6.22 -13.96 4.56
CA GLY A 12 -5.38 -13.05 5.30
C GLY A 12 -5.64 -13.04 6.80
N ARG A 13 -4.95 -12.17 7.54
CA ARG A 13 -5.20 -11.87 8.96
C ARG A 13 -6.65 -11.48 9.24
N LEU A 14 -7.31 -10.81 8.28
CA LEU A 14 -8.71 -10.44 8.44
C LEU A 14 -9.68 -11.63 8.34
N ASN A 15 -9.29 -12.73 7.68
CA ASN A 15 -10.09 -13.96 7.70
C ASN A 15 -10.11 -14.65 9.07
N ALA A 16 -9.18 -14.30 9.97
CA ALA A 16 -9.22 -14.75 11.36
C ALA A 16 -10.15 -13.89 12.23
N LEU A 17 -10.57 -12.71 11.74
CA LEU A 17 -11.40 -11.75 12.48
C LEU A 17 -12.83 -11.69 11.95
N PHE A 18 -13.02 -11.83 10.64
CA PHE A 18 -14.31 -11.73 9.98
C PHE A 18 -14.64 -13.03 9.26
N ALA A 19 -15.89 -13.48 9.38
CA ALA A 19 -16.38 -14.67 8.68
C ALA A 19 -16.34 -14.49 7.15
N ASP A 20 -16.62 -13.26 6.69
CA ASP A 20 -16.51 -12.86 5.29
C ASP A 20 -15.87 -11.45 5.18
N PRO A 21 -14.53 -11.36 5.13
CA PRO A 21 -13.85 -10.08 5.13
C PRO A 21 -14.10 -9.26 3.86
N TYR A 22 -14.40 -9.91 2.72
CA TYR A 22 -14.68 -9.20 1.46
C TYR A 22 -15.99 -8.42 1.51
N ARG A 23 -16.92 -8.86 2.36
CA ARG A 23 -18.21 -8.19 2.56
C ARG A 23 -18.28 -7.36 3.83
N ALA A 24 -17.36 -7.58 4.78
CA ALA A 24 -17.33 -6.91 6.08
C ALA A 24 -17.26 -5.37 6.00
N PHE A 25 -16.79 -4.82 4.88
CA PHE A 25 -16.61 -3.38 4.69
C PHE A 25 -17.61 -2.74 3.72
N GLU A 26 -18.48 -3.54 3.06
CA GLU A 26 -19.55 -3.02 2.17
C GLU A 26 -20.42 -1.98 2.91
N ASN A 27 -20.83 -0.92 2.21
CA ASN A 27 -21.55 0.22 2.82
C ASN A 27 -22.87 -0.17 3.50
N ASN A 28 -23.49 -1.28 3.08
CA ASN A 28 -24.73 -1.82 3.62
C ASN A 28 -24.52 -2.87 4.73
N THR A 29 -23.27 -3.16 5.11
CA THR A 29 -22.97 -4.13 6.16
C THR A 29 -23.29 -3.58 7.53
N ASP A 30 -24.10 -4.33 8.28
CA ASP A 30 -24.34 -4.07 9.70
C ASP A 30 -22.99 -4.09 10.44
N GLU A 31 -22.80 -3.15 11.38
CA GLU A 31 -21.55 -3.03 12.16
C GLU A 31 -20.29 -2.67 11.35
N ARG A 32 -20.40 -2.22 10.08
CA ARG A 32 -19.25 -1.78 9.24
C ARG A 32 -18.26 -0.89 9.99
N GLN A 33 -18.75 0.09 10.77
CA GLN A 33 -17.91 1.00 11.55
C GLN A 33 -17.10 0.27 12.65
N LEU A 34 -17.68 -0.76 13.27
CA LEU A 34 -16.95 -1.62 14.21
C LEU A 34 -15.87 -2.41 13.48
N HIS A 35 -16.17 -2.98 12.31
CA HIS A 35 -15.17 -3.70 11.50
C HIS A 35 -13.99 -2.82 11.12
N VAL A 36 -14.25 -1.59 10.66
CA VAL A 36 -13.21 -0.59 10.34
C VAL A 36 -12.33 -0.33 11.57
N ARG A 37 -12.92 -0.07 12.73
CA ARG A 37 -12.17 0.17 13.98
C ARG A 37 -11.32 -1.03 14.41
N VAL A 38 -11.87 -2.24 14.35
CA VAL A 38 -11.14 -3.48 14.68
C VAL A 38 -9.97 -3.68 13.72
N MET A 39 -10.19 -3.47 12.42
CA MET A 39 -9.14 -3.56 11.41
C MET A 39 -8.04 -2.54 11.64
N LEU A 40 -8.38 -1.26 11.84
CA LEU A 40 -7.43 -0.19 12.11
C LEU A 40 -6.62 -0.48 13.38
N TYR A 41 -7.27 -0.96 14.44
CA TYR A 41 -6.58 -1.34 15.66
C TYR A 41 -5.54 -2.44 15.41
N MET A 42 -5.96 -3.51 14.75
CA MET A 42 -5.16 -4.72 14.57
C MET A 42 -4.00 -4.55 13.59
N LEU A 43 -4.26 -3.89 12.46
CA LEU A 43 -3.31 -3.78 11.36
C LEU A 43 -2.52 -2.47 11.36
N LEU A 44 -2.98 -1.44 12.08
CA LEU A 44 -2.33 -0.13 12.08
C LEU A 44 -1.96 0.38 13.48
N ALA A 45 -2.93 0.61 14.37
CA ALA A 45 -2.69 1.24 15.67
C ALA A 45 -1.67 0.46 16.52
N ARG A 46 -1.84 -0.86 16.59
CA ARG A 46 -0.96 -1.72 17.37
C ARG A 46 0.46 -1.78 16.80
N PRO A 47 0.69 -1.98 15.49
CA PRO A 47 2.02 -1.80 14.89
C PRO A 47 2.62 -0.41 15.11
N MET A 48 1.83 0.65 14.94
CA MET A 48 2.26 2.04 15.14
C MET A 48 2.76 2.27 16.57
N SER A 49 2.02 1.83 17.60
CA SER A 49 2.44 1.95 19.01
C SER A 49 3.75 1.22 19.35
N ARG A 50 4.21 0.32 18.49
CA ARG A 50 5.46 -0.45 18.65
C ARG A 50 6.62 0.12 17.84
N GLY A 51 6.40 1.21 17.09
CA GLY A 51 7.37 1.72 16.11
C GLY A 51 7.52 0.82 14.89
N ASP A 52 6.55 -0.06 14.63
CA ASP A 52 6.57 -1.05 13.54
C ASP A 52 5.68 -0.62 12.36
N MET A 53 5.54 0.68 12.11
CA MET A 53 4.71 1.24 11.03
C MET A 53 5.40 2.40 10.32
N THR A 54 5.37 2.36 8.99
CA THR A 54 5.76 3.46 8.12
C THR A 54 4.58 3.85 7.24
N LEU A 55 4.27 5.14 7.17
CA LEU A 55 3.37 5.71 6.18
C LEU A 55 4.16 6.02 4.92
N ARG A 56 3.71 5.51 3.78
CA ARG A 56 4.15 5.84 2.44
C ARG A 56 3.07 6.64 1.73
N VAL A 57 3.36 7.89 1.44
CA VAL A 57 2.47 8.75 0.64
C VAL A 57 2.93 8.70 -0.81
N ILE A 58 2.10 8.22 -1.72
CA ILE A 58 2.39 8.19 -3.16
C ILE A 58 1.75 9.40 -3.88
N HIS A 59 2.43 9.91 -4.91
CA HIS A 59 1.96 11.00 -5.76
C HIS A 59 2.66 11.01 -7.13
N GLY A 60 2.32 11.95 -7.99
CA GLY A 60 3.00 12.19 -9.27
C GLY A 60 2.34 11.55 -10.50
N TRP A 61 1.56 10.48 -10.32
CA TRP A 61 0.71 9.97 -11.39
C TRP A 61 -0.51 10.88 -11.62
N GLU A 62 -0.55 11.47 -12.82
CA GLU A 62 -1.70 12.26 -13.30
C GLU A 62 -2.73 11.37 -14.00
N ASN A 63 -3.94 11.87 -14.28
CA ASN A 63 -5.03 11.12 -14.91
C ASN A 63 -4.59 10.30 -16.15
N GLY A 64 -4.59 8.97 -16.00
CA GLY A 64 -4.24 8.03 -17.07
C GLY A 64 -2.73 7.80 -17.28
N SER A 65 -1.86 8.43 -16.50
CA SER A 65 -0.43 8.09 -16.49
C SER A 65 -0.17 6.79 -15.72
N CYS A 66 0.79 6.00 -16.17
CA CYS A 66 1.26 4.84 -15.42
C CYS A 66 2.77 4.64 -15.57
N GLU A 67 3.47 5.72 -15.93
CA GLU A 67 4.90 5.69 -16.15
C GLU A 67 5.62 5.45 -14.81
N PRO A 68 6.40 4.37 -14.66
CA PRO A 68 7.01 4.01 -13.37
C PRO A 68 7.92 5.08 -12.77
N GLY A 69 8.49 5.95 -13.61
CA GLY A 69 9.39 7.04 -13.22
C GLY A 69 8.66 8.27 -12.66
N ASP A 70 7.38 8.44 -12.99
CA ASP A 70 6.57 9.57 -12.54
C ASP A 70 5.97 9.30 -11.14
N LEU A 71 5.89 8.03 -10.72
CA LEU A 71 5.39 7.66 -9.41
C LEU A 71 6.42 7.97 -8.33
N GLN A 72 6.14 9.00 -7.55
CA GLN A 72 6.95 9.46 -6.44
C GLN A 72 6.35 9.04 -5.10
N HIS A 73 7.16 9.14 -4.05
CA HIS A 73 6.71 8.80 -2.70
C HIS A 73 7.48 9.56 -1.63
N ALA A 74 6.90 9.66 -0.43
CA ALA A 74 7.63 10.03 0.78
C ALA A 74 7.24 9.07 1.93
N ASP A 75 8.23 8.64 2.71
CA ASP A 75 8.02 7.72 3.82
C ASP A 75 8.12 8.47 5.17
N TYR A 76 7.23 8.14 6.10
CA TYR A 76 7.16 8.70 7.44
C TYR A 76 7.06 7.57 8.46
N VAL A 77 8.01 7.48 9.38
CA VAL A 77 7.87 6.58 10.53
C VAL A 77 6.69 7.05 11.38
N LEU A 78 5.76 6.13 11.67
CA LEU A 78 4.58 6.40 12.49
C LEU A 78 4.71 5.73 13.85
N ASN A 79 4.69 6.54 14.91
CA ASN A 79 4.60 6.10 16.29
C ASN A 79 3.29 6.59 16.94
N THR A 80 2.80 7.75 16.52
CA THR A 80 1.58 8.36 17.03
C THR A 80 0.77 9.00 15.91
N LEU A 81 -0.44 9.43 16.25
CA LEU A 81 -1.27 10.23 15.36
C LEU A 81 -0.60 11.55 14.96
N ASP A 82 0.24 12.14 15.81
CA ASP A 82 0.95 13.38 15.47
C ASP A 82 1.95 13.20 14.32
N ASP A 83 2.49 11.99 14.12
CA ASP A 83 3.33 11.67 12.96
C ASP A 83 2.53 11.68 11.66
N VAL A 84 1.26 11.23 11.68
CA VAL A 84 0.36 11.36 10.53
C VAL A 84 0.06 12.83 10.26
N LYS A 85 -0.27 13.60 11.31
CA LYS A 85 -0.50 15.04 11.19
C LYS A 85 0.71 15.80 10.65
N ARG A 86 1.93 15.34 10.94
CA ARG A 86 3.16 15.88 10.35
C ARG A 86 3.15 15.67 8.83
N ALA A 87 2.92 14.46 8.36
CA ALA A 87 2.84 14.18 6.93
C ALA A 87 1.77 15.04 6.23
N VAL A 88 0.59 15.19 6.83
CA VAL A 88 -0.46 16.08 6.30
C VAL A 88 0.03 17.51 6.17
N ARG A 89 0.66 18.07 7.22
CA ARG A 89 1.18 19.44 7.20
C ARG A 89 2.25 19.64 6.15
N ASP A 90 3.15 18.68 5.98
CA ASP A 90 4.27 18.79 5.04
C ASP A 90 3.76 18.88 3.60
N PHE A 91 2.80 18.02 3.22
CA PHE A 91 2.14 18.08 1.90
C PHE A 91 1.27 19.33 1.72
N ASP A 92 0.48 19.71 2.73
CA ASP A 92 -0.34 20.94 2.70
C ASP A 92 0.52 22.20 2.53
N GLN A 93 1.67 22.25 3.21
CA GLN A 93 2.59 23.36 3.12
C GLN A 93 3.23 23.44 1.73
N ALA A 94 3.71 22.32 1.20
CA ALA A 94 4.27 22.27 -0.15
C ALA A 94 3.26 22.75 -1.19
N SER A 95 2.03 22.25 -1.12
CA SER A 95 0.92 22.67 -2.00
C SER A 95 0.63 24.18 -1.89
N LYS A 96 0.46 24.71 -0.66
CA LYS A 96 0.19 26.15 -0.43
C LYS A 96 1.31 27.05 -0.93
N GLN A 97 2.55 26.57 -0.92
CA GLN A 97 3.73 27.32 -1.36
C GLN A 97 4.04 27.14 -2.85
N ASN A 98 3.27 26.32 -3.58
CA ASN A 98 3.63 25.85 -4.93
C ASN A 98 5.05 25.29 -5.00
N ALA A 99 5.49 24.65 -3.92
CA ALA A 99 6.76 23.94 -3.86
C ALA A 99 6.57 22.49 -4.33
N PRO A 100 7.63 21.82 -4.78
CA PRO A 100 7.58 20.38 -5.03
C PRO A 100 7.05 19.62 -3.80
N LEU A 101 6.17 18.64 -4.03
CA LEU A 101 5.67 17.77 -2.96
C LEU A 101 6.82 16.99 -2.32
N PRO A 102 6.71 16.62 -1.03
CA PRO A 102 7.70 15.77 -0.37
C PRO A 102 7.95 14.50 -1.18
N SER A 103 9.22 14.17 -1.42
CA SER A 103 9.60 13.04 -2.25
C SER A 103 10.94 12.48 -1.83
N GLU A 104 11.06 11.15 -1.86
CA GLU A 104 12.29 10.39 -1.67
C GLU A 104 12.77 9.81 -3.01
N ASP A 105 14.09 9.91 -3.22
CA ASP A 105 14.81 9.23 -4.29
C ASP A 105 15.34 7.92 -3.70
N PRO A 106 14.96 6.73 -4.21
CA PRO A 106 14.55 6.44 -5.60
C PRO A 106 13.08 6.15 -5.87
N ALA A 107 12.71 6.32 -7.15
CA ALA A 107 11.39 6.00 -7.68
C ALA A 107 10.95 4.56 -7.34
N ILE A 108 9.76 4.43 -6.75
CA ILE A 108 9.29 3.18 -6.11
C ILE A 108 8.98 2.04 -7.07
N LEU A 109 8.79 2.32 -8.36
CA LEU A 109 8.57 1.29 -9.39
C LEU A 109 9.69 1.27 -10.44
N ALA A 110 10.18 2.44 -10.88
CA ALA A 110 11.18 2.48 -11.94
C ALA A 110 12.49 1.77 -11.58
N MET A 111 13.03 1.99 -10.38
CA MET A 111 14.27 1.33 -9.96
C MET A 111 14.07 -0.19 -9.77
N PRO A 112 13.03 -0.67 -9.06
CA PRO A 112 12.74 -2.11 -9.02
C PRO A 112 12.54 -2.74 -10.40
N LEU A 113 11.86 -2.06 -11.33
CA LEU A 113 11.67 -2.54 -12.70
C LEU A 113 13.01 -2.66 -13.44
N ALA A 114 13.86 -1.64 -13.32
CA ALA A 114 15.19 -1.65 -13.94
C ALA A 114 16.05 -2.80 -13.42
N ASN A 115 15.98 -3.09 -12.11
CA ASN A 115 16.70 -4.21 -11.50
C ASN A 115 16.19 -5.55 -12.04
N VAL A 116 14.87 -5.78 -12.02
CA VAL A 116 14.25 -7.01 -12.56
C VAL A 116 14.63 -7.24 -14.04
N ILE A 117 14.66 -6.17 -14.84
CA ILE A 117 15.10 -6.26 -16.24
C ILE A 117 16.59 -6.57 -16.36
N ALA A 118 17.43 -5.93 -15.52
CA ALA A 118 18.88 -6.15 -15.54
C ALA A 118 19.23 -7.59 -15.16
N ASP A 119 18.57 -8.13 -14.14
CA ASP A 119 18.74 -9.51 -13.68
C ASP A 119 18.30 -10.50 -14.76
N ALA A 120 17.11 -10.31 -15.36
CA ALA A 120 16.64 -11.14 -16.47
C ALA A 120 17.62 -11.15 -17.66
N LYS A 121 18.18 -9.99 -18.02
CA LYS A 121 19.21 -9.89 -19.07
C LYS A 121 20.50 -10.60 -18.68
N ALA A 122 20.93 -10.50 -17.42
CA ALA A 122 22.13 -11.17 -16.92
C ALA A 122 21.98 -12.70 -16.93
N GLU A 123 20.76 -13.20 -16.76
CA GLU A 123 20.40 -14.62 -16.84
C GLU A 123 20.19 -15.12 -18.29
N GLY A 124 20.33 -14.24 -19.28
CA GLY A 124 20.20 -14.57 -20.70
C GLY A 124 18.75 -14.68 -21.19
N GLN A 125 17.78 -14.18 -20.43
CA GLN A 125 16.39 -14.07 -20.87
C GLN A 125 16.26 -12.98 -21.94
N GLU A 126 15.48 -13.27 -22.99
CA GLU A 126 15.15 -12.26 -24.00
C GLU A 126 14.13 -11.27 -23.42
N VAL A 127 14.55 -10.02 -23.24
CA VAL A 127 13.69 -8.92 -22.77
C VAL A 127 13.36 -8.02 -23.95
N THR A 128 12.11 -8.05 -24.38
CA THR A 128 11.60 -7.20 -25.48
C THR A 128 11.42 -5.74 -25.03
N ASP A 129 11.56 -4.79 -25.96
CA ASP A 129 11.50 -3.34 -25.72
C ASP A 129 10.16 -2.82 -25.16
N ASP A 130 9.13 -3.66 -25.18
CA ASP A 130 7.80 -3.36 -24.68
C ASP A 130 7.59 -3.78 -23.21
N ILE A 131 8.41 -4.67 -22.64
CA ILE A 131 8.33 -5.05 -21.23
C ILE A 131 8.45 -3.83 -20.30
N PRO A 132 9.41 -2.90 -20.47
CA PRO A 132 9.49 -1.73 -19.61
C PRO A 132 8.25 -0.82 -19.68
N LYS A 133 7.54 -0.84 -20.81
CA LYS A 133 6.43 0.07 -21.13
C LYS A 133 5.05 -0.52 -20.84
N MET A 134 4.97 -1.83 -20.56
CA MET A 134 3.71 -2.54 -20.39
C MET A 134 3.71 -3.28 -19.05
N PRO A 135 3.15 -2.70 -17.98
CA PRO A 135 3.09 -3.35 -16.66
C PRO A 135 2.53 -4.77 -16.67
N ALA A 136 1.55 -5.05 -17.52
CA ALA A 136 0.98 -6.38 -17.71
C ALA A 136 1.98 -7.46 -18.19
N ARG A 137 3.15 -7.06 -18.70
CA ARG A 137 4.22 -7.98 -19.14
C ARG A 137 5.28 -8.23 -18.09
N TRP A 138 5.35 -7.42 -17.03
CA TRP A 138 6.33 -7.62 -15.96
C TRP A 138 6.28 -9.01 -15.34
N PRO A 139 5.10 -9.66 -15.16
CA PRO A 139 5.03 -11.03 -14.65
C PRO A 139 5.76 -12.09 -15.50
N ALA A 140 6.23 -11.77 -16.71
CA ALA A 140 7.06 -12.67 -17.50
C ALA A 140 8.52 -12.75 -17.02
N LEU A 141 8.94 -11.86 -16.11
CA LEU A 141 10.27 -11.81 -15.50
C LEU A 141 10.21 -12.34 -14.07
N GLU A 142 11.30 -12.95 -13.58
CA GLU A 142 11.45 -13.31 -12.18
C GLU A 142 11.36 -12.06 -11.29
N GLY A 143 10.61 -12.11 -10.18
CA GLY A 143 10.29 -10.93 -9.36
C GLY A 143 9.28 -9.95 -9.97
N GLY A 144 8.98 -10.07 -11.27
CA GLY A 144 8.11 -9.15 -11.99
C GLY A 144 6.63 -9.28 -11.64
N LEU A 145 6.19 -10.45 -11.15
CA LEU A 145 4.82 -10.63 -10.67
C LEU A 145 4.57 -9.83 -9.38
N ALA A 146 5.49 -9.87 -8.42
CA ALA A 146 5.39 -9.06 -7.21
C ALA A 146 5.39 -7.56 -7.52
N LEU A 147 6.24 -7.13 -8.47
CA LEU A 147 6.27 -5.74 -8.93
C LEU A 147 4.95 -5.32 -9.59
N TYR A 148 4.36 -6.19 -10.42
CA TYR A 148 3.06 -5.95 -11.02
C TYR A 148 1.94 -5.87 -9.97
N THR A 149 1.98 -6.69 -8.91
CA THR A 149 1.03 -6.60 -7.79
C THR A 149 1.12 -5.25 -7.07
N LEU A 150 2.33 -4.76 -6.79
CA LEU A 150 2.52 -3.44 -6.20
C LEU A 150 2.04 -2.32 -7.13
N PHE A 151 2.32 -2.43 -8.42
CA PHE A 151 1.79 -1.51 -9.44
C PHE A 151 0.26 -1.44 -9.42
N LYS A 152 -0.43 -2.60 -9.42
CA LYS A 152 -1.90 -2.62 -9.37
C LYS A 152 -2.43 -1.94 -8.11
N MET A 153 -1.81 -2.20 -6.96
CA MET A 153 -2.17 -1.56 -5.70
C MET A 153 -2.00 -0.03 -5.79
N TYR A 154 -0.83 0.45 -6.20
CA TYR A 154 -0.62 1.90 -6.35
C TYR A 154 -1.61 2.51 -7.36
N HIS A 155 -1.86 1.84 -8.48
CA HIS A 155 -2.78 2.30 -9.52
C HIS A 155 -4.20 2.44 -8.98
N ARG A 156 -4.70 1.45 -8.23
CA ARG A 156 -6.03 1.51 -7.60
C ARG A 156 -6.11 2.59 -6.52
N LEU A 157 -5.03 2.84 -5.77
CA LEU A 157 -5.03 3.91 -4.77
C LEU A 157 -5.04 5.32 -5.41
N VAL A 158 -4.53 5.45 -6.63
CA VAL A 158 -4.53 6.72 -7.37
C VAL A 158 -5.87 6.94 -8.10
N TYR A 159 -6.43 5.90 -8.72
CA TYR A 159 -7.59 6.04 -9.62
C TYR A 159 -8.91 5.45 -9.07
N GLY A 160 -8.88 4.87 -7.87
CA GLY A 160 -9.99 4.14 -7.29
C GLY A 160 -10.11 2.70 -7.81
N GLU A 161 -10.96 1.93 -7.14
CA GLU A 161 -11.37 0.57 -7.50
C GLU A 161 -12.85 0.40 -7.11
N ASP A 162 -13.57 -0.47 -7.82
CA ASP A 162 -15.00 -0.70 -7.56
C ASP A 162 -15.23 -1.60 -6.33
N ASP A 163 -14.22 -2.41 -5.96
CA ASP A 163 -14.26 -3.32 -4.81
C ASP A 163 -13.80 -2.64 -3.51
N VAL A 164 -14.63 -2.73 -2.46
CA VAL A 164 -14.38 -2.06 -1.16
C VAL A 164 -13.18 -2.63 -0.41
N TYR A 165 -12.89 -3.93 -0.55
CA TYR A 165 -11.78 -4.57 0.14
C TYR A 165 -11.19 -5.72 -0.68
N ARG A 166 -9.86 -5.82 -0.65
CA ARG A 166 -9.12 -6.93 -1.26
C ARG A 166 -7.89 -7.31 -0.44
N CYS A 167 -7.53 -8.59 -0.55
CA CYS A 167 -6.35 -9.16 0.07
C CYS A 167 -5.48 -9.84 -0.99
N SER A 168 -4.21 -9.51 -1.01
CA SER A 168 -3.20 -10.16 -1.84
C SER A 168 -2.01 -10.56 -0.98
N GLN A 169 -1.23 -11.55 -1.41
CA GLN A 169 0.08 -11.84 -0.82
C GLN A 169 1.13 -11.74 -1.90
N CYS A 170 2.29 -11.14 -1.63
CA CYS A 170 3.42 -11.20 -2.54
C CYS A 170 4.79 -11.20 -1.85
N GLN A 171 5.82 -11.69 -2.55
CA GLN A 171 7.21 -11.58 -2.13
C GLN A 171 7.75 -10.19 -2.47
N THR A 172 8.10 -9.39 -1.46
CA THR A 172 8.70 -8.06 -1.68
C THR A 172 10.18 -8.06 -1.30
N ALA A 173 10.89 -6.98 -1.64
CA ALA A 173 12.26 -6.74 -1.14
C ALA A 173 12.34 -6.65 0.40
N LEU A 174 11.21 -6.38 1.07
CA LEU A 174 11.07 -6.35 2.53
C LEU A 174 10.56 -7.69 3.10
N GLY A 175 10.68 -8.77 2.34
CA GLY A 175 10.20 -10.10 2.67
C GLY A 175 8.77 -10.39 2.19
N PRO A 176 8.21 -11.56 2.53
CA PRO A 176 6.84 -11.93 2.22
C PRO A 176 5.82 -11.00 2.90
N ARG A 177 4.88 -10.45 2.12
CA ARG A 177 3.87 -9.51 2.60
C ARG A 177 2.46 -9.97 2.29
N GLU A 178 1.57 -9.66 3.21
CA GLU A 178 0.13 -9.61 2.99
C GLU A 178 -0.26 -8.15 2.76
N ILE A 179 -1.02 -7.91 1.71
CA ILE A 179 -1.46 -6.60 1.23
C ILE A 179 -2.97 -6.54 1.40
N HIS A 180 -3.42 -5.65 2.27
CA HIS A 180 -4.83 -5.33 2.47
C HIS A 180 -5.13 -4.00 1.80
N GLU A 181 -5.90 -3.98 0.72
CA GLU A 181 -6.30 -2.74 0.03
C GLU A 181 -7.75 -2.43 0.42
N PHE A 182 -8.00 -1.19 0.86
CA PHE A 182 -9.30 -0.70 1.33
C PHE A 182 -9.71 0.49 0.48
N HIS A 183 -10.89 0.41 -0.11
CA HIS A 183 -11.54 1.48 -0.87
C HIS A 183 -12.84 1.85 -0.16
N LEU A 184 -12.69 2.52 0.99
CA LEU A 184 -13.81 2.88 1.87
C LEU A 184 -14.34 4.27 1.51
N GLU A 185 -15.60 4.53 1.87
CA GLU A 185 -16.15 5.89 1.79
C GLU A 185 -15.33 6.90 2.62
N GLU A 186 -14.76 6.48 3.74
CA GLU A 186 -13.99 7.33 4.64
C GLU A 186 -12.58 7.64 4.14
N SER A 187 -11.94 6.69 3.45
CA SER A 187 -10.56 6.80 2.97
C SER A 187 -10.17 5.60 2.11
N GLU A 188 -9.23 5.82 1.18
CA GLU A 188 -8.59 4.77 0.39
C GLU A 188 -7.12 4.59 0.78
N PHE A 189 -6.72 3.36 1.10
CA PHE A 189 -5.36 3.05 1.51
C PHE A 189 -5.07 1.54 1.43
N ALA A 190 -3.80 1.17 1.48
CA ALA A 190 -3.37 -0.20 1.62
C ALA A 190 -2.46 -0.41 2.84
N LEU A 191 -2.51 -1.60 3.43
CA LEU A 191 -1.64 -2.03 4.51
C LEU A 191 -0.82 -3.25 4.07
N LEU A 192 0.50 -3.12 4.06
CA LEU A 192 1.42 -4.22 3.80
C LEU A 192 2.00 -4.71 5.12
N VAL A 193 1.54 -5.87 5.57
CA VAL A 193 1.95 -6.47 6.84
C VAL A 193 2.79 -7.72 6.59
N PRO A 194 3.77 -8.04 7.47
CA PRO A 194 4.49 -9.31 7.40
C PRO A 194 3.54 -10.51 7.52
N LEU A 195 3.85 -11.62 6.84
CA LEU A 195 3.09 -12.86 7.03
C LEU A 195 3.14 -13.35 8.49
N VAL A 196 2.06 -13.98 8.94
CA VAL A 196 1.98 -14.55 10.29
C VAL A 196 3.04 -15.64 10.47
N GLY A 197 3.77 -15.59 11.58
CA GLY A 197 4.80 -16.58 11.92
C GLY A 197 6.13 -16.39 11.20
N GLN A 198 6.26 -15.37 10.33
CA GLN A 198 7.55 -15.00 9.74
C GLN A 198 8.28 -13.96 10.61
N PRO A 199 9.63 -13.99 10.64
CA PRO A 199 10.41 -12.94 11.28
C PRO A 199 10.03 -11.57 10.70
N LYS A 200 9.92 -10.55 11.56
CA LYS A 200 9.77 -9.17 11.10
C LYS A 200 11.11 -8.66 10.60
N GLU A 201 11.35 -8.80 9.30
CA GLU A 201 12.54 -8.23 8.67
C GLU A 201 12.42 -6.72 8.43
N ALA A 202 11.18 -6.22 8.31
CA ALA A 202 10.92 -4.78 8.12
C ALA A 202 9.53 -4.36 8.66
N PRO A 203 9.32 -3.06 8.94
CA PRO A 203 8.05 -2.50 9.45
C PRO A 203 6.86 -2.83 8.55
N SER A 204 5.65 -2.69 9.08
CA SER A 204 4.45 -2.69 8.23
C SER A 204 4.37 -1.35 7.48
N LEU A 205 3.74 -1.34 6.31
CA LEU A 205 3.54 -0.11 5.53
C LEU A 205 2.05 0.24 5.48
N LEU A 206 1.72 1.49 5.79
CA LEU A 206 0.48 2.14 5.38
C LEU A 206 0.78 2.89 4.08
N VAL A 207 0.11 2.56 2.98
CA VAL A 207 0.30 3.22 1.68
C VAL A 207 -0.98 3.94 1.31
N LEU A 208 -0.87 5.20 0.89
CA LEU A 208 -2.02 5.97 0.40
C LEU A 208 -1.58 7.05 -0.59
N HIS A 209 -2.49 7.46 -1.47
CA HIS A 209 -2.27 8.61 -2.34
C HIS A 209 -2.34 9.92 -1.55
N GLU A 210 -1.61 10.97 -1.95
CA GLU A 210 -1.57 12.25 -1.22
C GLU A 210 -2.96 12.83 -0.91
N SER A 211 -3.92 12.64 -1.82
CA SER A 211 -5.30 13.11 -1.64
C SER A 211 -6.02 12.46 -0.44
N GLN A 212 -5.53 11.31 0.02
CA GLN A 212 -6.07 10.53 1.13
C GLN A 212 -5.46 10.90 2.48
N LEU A 213 -4.49 11.83 2.55
CA LEU A 213 -3.85 12.27 3.78
C LEU A 213 -4.82 12.86 4.82
N LYS A 214 -5.72 13.75 4.39
CA LYS A 214 -6.74 14.33 5.28
C LYS A 214 -7.85 13.32 5.63
N PRO A 215 -8.38 12.55 4.66
CA PRO A 215 -9.30 11.45 4.96
C PRO A 215 -8.77 10.47 6.01
N ILE A 216 -7.53 9.99 5.86
CA ILE A 216 -6.95 9.04 6.82
C ILE A 216 -6.70 9.69 8.18
N GLU A 217 -6.23 10.95 8.23
CA GLU A 217 -6.04 11.67 9.50
C GLU A 217 -7.35 11.70 10.29
N LYS A 218 -8.45 12.09 9.64
CA LYS A 218 -9.77 12.15 10.26
C LYS A 218 -10.26 10.77 10.71
N LEU A 219 -10.12 9.75 9.85
CA LEU A 219 -10.51 8.38 10.18
C LEU A 219 -9.76 7.85 11.41
N LEU A 220 -8.46 8.15 11.51
CA LEU A 220 -7.64 7.75 12.66
C LEU A 220 -7.96 8.57 13.91
N GLU A 221 -8.21 9.87 13.81
CA GLU A 221 -8.67 10.69 14.93
C GLU A 221 -9.95 10.12 15.56
N GLU A 222 -10.94 9.79 14.73
CA GLU A 222 -12.24 9.27 15.16
C GLU A 222 -12.14 7.84 15.69
N SER A 223 -11.24 7.03 15.14
CA SER A 223 -11.12 5.61 15.50
C SER A 223 -10.18 5.35 16.68
N LEU A 224 -9.03 6.02 16.74
CA LEU A 224 -7.99 5.76 17.75
C LEU A 224 -8.30 6.41 19.09
N SER A 225 -8.97 7.57 19.09
CA SER A 225 -9.43 8.21 20.33
C SER A 225 -10.31 7.26 21.15
N LEU A 226 -11.20 6.52 20.48
CA LEU A 226 -12.08 5.52 21.10
C LEU A 226 -11.37 4.26 21.59
N LEU A 227 -10.14 4.00 21.11
CA LEU A 227 -9.37 2.79 21.45
C LEU A 227 -8.34 3.03 22.56
N ASN A 228 -7.99 4.29 22.84
CA ASN A 228 -7.09 4.66 23.95
C ASN A 228 -7.80 4.73 25.31
N ASP A 229 -9.13 4.70 25.33
CA ASP A 229 -9.96 4.73 26.54
C ASP A 229 -10.25 3.34 27.13
N PHE A 230 -9.59 2.28 26.64
CA PHE A 230 -9.74 0.89 27.09
C PHE A 230 -8.44 0.25 27.57
#